data_AF-A0A3L0W0Y4-F1
#
_entry.id   AF-A0A3L0W0Y4-F1
#
_cell.length_a   1.000
_cell.length_b   1.000
_cell.length_c   1.000
_cell.angle_alpha   90.00
_cell.angle_beta   90.00
_cell.angle_gamma   90.00
#
_symmetry.space_group_name_H-M   'P 1'
#
loop_
_entity.id
_entity.type
_entity.pdbx_description
1 polymer ?
#
loop_
_entity_poly.entity_id
_entity_poly.type
_entity_poly.pdbx_seq_one_letter_code
_entity_poly.pdbx_strand_id
1 'polypeptide(L)' 'MKILLPLFALLLTACSTGSRSPSMAIDDADAWQAICKDGTRVRAVIEEGICADHRGVAMWTNKPRAARMAEEAAK' A
#
# COMPACT_ATOMS: atom_id res chain seq x y z
N MET A 1 -33.42 -41.36 -20.49
CA MET A 1 -32.83 -40.79 -21.72
C MET A 1 -32.64 -39.30 -21.47
N LYS A 2 -31.54 -38.88 -20.80
CA LYS A 2 -30.30 -38.42 -21.46
C LYS A 2 -30.70 -37.31 -22.46
N ILE A 3 -30.64 -36.02 -22.13
CA ILE A 3 -29.53 -35.14 -22.60
C ILE A 3 -29.56 -33.74 -21.91
N LEU A 4 -30.33 -33.49 -20.84
CA LEU A 4 -30.38 -32.16 -20.20
C LEU A 4 -29.19 -31.82 -19.25
N LEU A 5 -28.05 -32.47 -19.40
CA LEU A 5 -26.86 -32.32 -18.53
C LEU A 5 -25.73 -31.38 -19.02
N PRO A 6 -25.66 -30.84 -20.27
CA PRO A 6 -24.46 -30.11 -20.68
C PRO A 6 -24.43 -28.64 -20.27
N LEU A 7 -25.58 -28.03 -19.89
CA LEU A 7 -25.63 -26.60 -19.55
C LEU A 7 -25.19 -26.30 -18.11
N PHE A 8 -25.34 -27.24 -17.18
CA PHE A 8 -25.01 -27.00 -15.77
C PHE A 8 -23.49 -27.03 -15.52
N ALA A 9 -22.73 -27.74 -16.36
CA ALA A 9 -21.28 -27.85 -16.26
C ALA A 9 -20.53 -26.60 -16.76
N LEU A 10 -21.18 -25.74 -17.56
CA LEU A 10 -20.58 -24.52 -18.13
C LEU A 10 -20.61 -23.30 -17.19
N LEU A 11 -21.35 -23.38 -16.07
CA LEU A 11 -21.49 -22.28 -15.10
C LEU A 11 -20.44 -22.30 -13.96
N LEU A 12 -19.65 -23.37 -13.84
CA LEU A 12 -18.77 -23.60 -12.67
C LEU A 12 -17.29 -23.21 -12.90
N THR A 13 -16.89 -22.77 -14.10
CA THR A 13 -15.47 -22.61 -14.47
C THR A 13 -14.97 -21.17 -14.58
N ALA A 14 -15.76 -20.16 -14.21
CA ALA A 14 -15.33 -18.76 -14.25
C ALA A 14 -15.47 -18.11 -12.88
N CYS A 15 -14.49 -18.32 -11.98
CA CYS A 15 -14.08 -17.39 -10.91
C CYS A 15 -12.92 -17.95 -10.05
N SER A 16 -11.94 -18.63 -10.66
CA SER A 16 -10.62 -18.79 -10.01
C SER A 16 -9.68 -17.69 -10.51
N THR A 17 -10.14 -16.44 -10.45
CA THR A 17 -9.23 -15.30 -10.53
C THR A 17 -8.47 -15.30 -9.22
N GLY A 18 -7.32 -15.96 -9.21
CA GLY A 18 -6.38 -15.89 -8.10
C GLY A 18 -6.18 -14.41 -7.78
N SER A 19 -6.67 -13.98 -6.62
CA SER A 19 -6.41 -12.66 -6.09
C SER A 19 -4.93 -12.62 -5.78
N ARG A 20 -4.12 -12.25 -6.77
CA ARG A 20 -2.77 -11.81 -6.54
C ARG A 20 -2.90 -10.43 -5.93
N SER A 21 -3.18 -10.40 -4.62
CA SER A 21 -3.08 -9.17 -3.84
C SER A 21 -1.71 -8.58 -4.17
N PRO A 22 -1.63 -7.36 -4.73
CA PRO A 22 -0.35 -6.71 -4.88
C PRO A 22 0.28 -6.73 -3.49
N SER A 23 1.49 -7.30 -3.37
CA SER A 23 2.22 -7.18 -2.13
C SER A 23 2.33 -5.68 -1.87
N MET A 24 1.69 -5.19 -0.81
CA MET A 24 1.84 -3.80 -0.34
C MET A 24 3.23 -3.59 0.26
N ALA A 25 4.25 -4.13 -0.40
CA ALA A 25 5.64 -3.93 -0.07
C ALA A 25 6.07 -2.66 -0.80
N ILE A 26 6.15 -1.58 -0.02
CA ILE A 26 6.83 -0.35 -0.42
C ILE A 26 8.30 -0.60 -0.12
N ASP A 27 9.23 -0.10 -0.92
CA ASP A 27 10.65 -0.10 -0.54
C ASP A 27 10.91 0.96 0.53
N ASP A 28 11.84 0.72 1.45
CA ASP A 28 12.13 1.69 2.52
C ASP A 28 12.60 3.04 1.99
N ALA A 29 13.29 3.06 0.84
CA ALA A 29 13.70 4.28 0.16
C ALA A 29 12.50 5.11 -0.35
N ASP A 30 11.35 4.47 -0.54
CA ASP A 30 10.15 5.06 -1.11
C ASP A 30 9.02 5.23 -0.08
N ALA A 31 9.26 4.84 1.18
CA ALA A 31 8.31 5.01 2.27
C ALA A 31 8.61 6.27 3.08
N TRP A 32 7.57 7.01 3.46
CA TRP A 32 7.67 8.01 4.52
C TRP A 32 7.98 7.31 5.84
N GLN A 33 8.91 7.87 6.60
CA GLN A 33 9.23 7.37 7.93
C GLN A 33 9.42 8.53 8.91
N ALA A 34 8.89 8.36 10.10
CA ALA A 34 9.00 9.35 11.16
C ALA A 34 9.11 8.71 12.54
N ILE A 35 9.64 9.50 13.48
CA ILE A 35 9.43 9.32 14.91
C ILE A 35 8.35 10.32 15.33
N CYS A 36 7.29 9.84 15.96
CA CYS A 36 6.22 10.66 16.53
C CYS A 36 6.56 11.13 17.94
N LYS A 37 5.81 12.10 18.48
CA LYS A 37 6.13 12.73 19.79
C LYS A 37 5.94 11.83 21.00
N ASP A 38 5.19 10.74 20.86
CA ASP A 38 5.08 9.71 21.88
C ASP A 38 6.21 8.67 21.83
N GLY A 39 7.15 8.81 20.88
CA GLY A 39 8.27 7.91 20.65
C GLY A 39 8.01 6.82 19.61
N THR A 40 6.79 6.71 19.08
CA THR A 40 6.43 5.68 18.08
C THR A 40 7.18 5.92 16.76
N ARG A 41 7.71 4.84 16.17
CA ARG A 41 8.26 4.87 14.81
C ARG A 41 7.18 4.41 13.83
N VAL A 42 6.93 5.22 12.81
CA VAL A 42 5.88 4.98 11.82
C VAL A 42 6.46 4.94 10.41
N ARG A 43 5.76 4.22 9.53
CA ARG A 43 6.09 4.03 8.12
C ARG A 43 4.82 4.07 7.28
N ALA A 44 4.79 4.85 6.21
CA ALA A 44 3.60 4.97 5.34
C ALA A 44 3.93 5.32 3.89
N VAL A 45 2.94 5.15 3.01
CA VAL A 45 3.00 5.54 1.59
C VAL A 45 2.93 7.07 1.42
N ILE A 46 2.19 7.75 2.31
CA ILE A 46 1.94 9.20 2.28
C ILE A 46 2.30 9.82 3.63
N GLU A 47 2.69 11.09 3.64
CA GLU A 47 3.04 11.81 4.88
C GLU A 47 1.82 12.23 5.71
N GLU A 48 0.69 12.45 5.04
CA GLU A 48 -0.48 13.04 5.66
C GLU A 48 -1.09 12.10 6.70
N GLY A 49 -1.28 12.62 7.91
CA GLY A 49 -1.84 11.87 9.04
C GLY A 49 -0.93 10.81 9.67
N ILE A 50 0.32 10.63 9.20
CA ILE A 50 1.18 9.51 9.63
C ILE A 50 1.42 9.44 11.16
N CYS A 51 1.35 10.57 11.87
CA CYS A 51 1.46 10.66 13.33
C CYS A 51 0.23 11.30 13.98
N ALA A 52 -0.93 11.34 13.32
CA ALA A 52 -2.14 12.01 13.85
C ALA A 52 -2.54 11.46 15.23
N ASP A 53 -2.55 10.15 15.38
CA ASP A 53 -2.87 9.47 16.65
C ASP A 53 -1.69 9.42 17.64
N HIS A 54 -0.51 9.87 17.20
CA HIS A 54 0.75 9.79 17.94
C HIS A 54 1.28 11.17 18.36
N ARG A 55 0.36 12.12 18.60
CA ARG A 55 0.64 13.50 19.04
C ARG A 55 1.44 14.33 18.03
N GLY A 56 1.41 13.93 16.76
CA GLY A 56 2.12 14.58 15.67
C GLY A 56 3.57 14.13 15.51
N VAL A 57 4.19 14.59 14.43
CA VAL A 57 5.56 14.25 14.05
C VAL A 57 6.54 14.94 15.01
N ALA A 58 7.52 14.18 15.52
CA ALA A 58 8.68 14.74 16.21
C ALA A 58 9.84 14.94 15.24
N MET A 59 10.14 13.93 14.42
CA MET A 59 11.22 13.98 13.45
C MET A 59 10.92 13.08 12.25
N TRP A 60 11.09 13.61 11.04
CA TRP A 60 11.11 12.80 9.82
C TRP A 60 12.45 12.08 9.69
N THR A 61 12.42 10.75 9.53
CA THR A 61 13.61 9.92 9.34
C THR A 61 13.81 9.48 7.90
N ASN A 62 12.73 9.51 7.09
CA ASN A 62 12.83 9.36 5.64
C ASN A 62 11.74 10.14 4.92
N LYS A 63 12.11 10.76 3.80
CA LYS A 63 11.21 11.28 2.77
C LYS A 63 11.41 10.43 1.52
N PRO A 64 10.34 9.92 0.87
CA PRO A 64 10.46 9.07 -0.31
C PRO A 64 11.33 9.67 -1.40
N ARG A 65 12.06 8.81 -2.12
CA ARG A 65 12.93 9.23 -3.23
C ARG A 65 12.21 10.14 -4.22
N ALA A 66 11.00 9.77 -4.64
CA ALA A 66 10.21 10.57 -5.58
C ALA A 66 9.93 11.98 -5.06
N ALA A 67 9.56 12.11 -3.79
CA ALA A 67 9.29 13.41 -3.16
C ALA A 67 10.57 14.25 -3.01
N ARG A 68 11.73 13.61 -2.78
CA ARG A 68 13.03 14.30 -2.78
C ARG A 68 13.43 14.79 -4.17
N MET A 69 13.26 13.96 -5.19
CA MET A 69 13.56 14.34 -6.59
C MET A 69 12.66 15.47 -7.08
N ALA A 70 11.37 15.45 -6.71
CA ALA A 70 10.44 16.52 -7.05
C ALA A 70 10.83 17.86 -6.41
N GLU A 71 11.29 17.85 -5.16
CA GLU A 71 11.79 19.05 -4.47
C GLU A 71 13.08 19.59 -5.11
N GLU A 72 13.98 18.70 -5.54
CA GLU A 72 15.22 19.09 -6.25
C GLU A 72 14.92 19.68 -7.63
N ALA A 73 13.99 19.09 -8.38
CA ALA A 73 13.56 19.61 -9.67
C ALA A 73 12.84 20.97 -9.59
N ALA A 74 12.35 21.35 -8.40
CA ALA A 74 11.65 22.61 -8.17
C ALA A 74 12.58 23.75 -7.69
N LYS A 75 13.87 23.47 -7.45
CA LYS A 75 14.89 24.49 -7.16
C LYS A 75 15.45 25.09 -8.44
#